data_AF-A0A7J3P4H6-F1
#
_entry.id   AF-A0A7J3P4H6-F1
#
_cell.length_a   1.000
_cell.length_b   1.000
_cell.length_c   1.000
_cell.angle_alpha   90.00
_cell.angle_beta   90.00
_cell.angle_gamma   90.00
#
_symmetry.space_group_name_H-M   'P 1'
#
loop_
_entity.id
_entity.type
_entity.pdbx_description
1 polymer ?
#
loop_
_entity_poly.entity_id
_entity_poly.type
_entity_poly.pdbx_seq_one_letter_code
_entity_poly.pdbx_strand_id
1 'polypeptide(L)'
;LTLHQVDAITYNSLIDDGKLSITFNYPSEVKRGTCFNVRVEANALVAVTDLNVTVSIELRSGPSVYVLFSGKVVDDWSGGPGPVTNNVVGACVSSSHPVGIVILRTSIEYDLGSDRLTLDNSFLMASVRDTTYDELAALYSAAQSEISRLRAAMGEMGREIDRLRAQVSDLMSQVSVLSDRLEQMRTRYDELQSAYNALLAQFRDLQDRYVRLQQEHERLSRDYAALQARESDLRGAYAGLQKELDALRSEYAELQKRHAALNALHDDLRKRFEELNSAYQDAVRQIGSLSGALEERGRQMEVLTAMLDNALRERNVFSNIVIAQALGLGGLGALYMIERRRLRRPGSSQAAPGVEAPEGGSGAPPTPSPELANIGPDENRQDNGNGGMVQRVISGRRITIPKKVAELLGIEVGDPVELGVVGDAIFVRKLARRGDGPPPSEPDGPSRRS
;
A
#
# COMPACT_ATOMS: atom_id res chain seq x y z
N LEU A 1 -24.83 -70.68 -18.17
CA LEU A 1 -26.14 -71.36 -18.12
C LEU A 1 -26.06 -72.57 -19.04
N THR A 2 -26.18 -73.77 -18.48
CA THR A 2 -26.24 -75.02 -19.24
C THR A 2 -27.46 -75.01 -20.15
N LEU A 3 -27.26 -75.28 -21.44
CA LEU A 3 -28.35 -75.60 -22.36
C LEU A 3 -29.02 -76.88 -21.85
N HIS A 4 -30.19 -76.75 -21.24
CA HIS A 4 -31.09 -77.89 -21.14
C HIS A 4 -31.49 -78.27 -22.56
N GLN A 5 -31.07 -79.47 -22.95
CA GLN A 5 -31.70 -80.21 -24.03
C GLN A 5 -33.17 -80.33 -23.64
N VAL A 6 -34.03 -79.53 -24.29
CA VAL A 6 -35.47 -79.64 -24.12
C VAL A 6 -35.83 -80.98 -24.75
N ASP A 7 -36.03 -81.98 -23.91
CA ASP A 7 -36.67 -83.22 -24.33
C ASP A 7 -38.01 -82.83 -24.95
N ALA A 8 -38.09 -82.94 -26.27
CA ALA A 8 -39.33 -82.67 -26.99
C ALA A 8 -40.39 -83.55 -26.36
N ILE A 9 -41.48 -82.94 -25.87
CA ILE A 9 -42.56 -83.67 -25.22
C ILE A 9 -43.23 -84.52 -26.31
N THR A 10 -42.75 -85.75 -26.47
CA THR A 10 -43.29 -86.73 -27.41
C THR A 10 -44.52 -87.34 -26.77
N TYR A 11 -45.67 -86.98 -27.30
CA TYR A 11 -46.94 -87.61 -26.95
C TYR A 11 -46.98 -88.97 -27.63
N ASN A 12 -47.57 -89.95 -26.96
CA ASN A 12 -47.71 -91.29 -27.50
C ASN A 12 -49.17 -91.74 -27.56
N SER A 13 -49.48 -92.52 -28.60
CA SER A 13 -50.68 -93.36 -28.68
C SER A 13 -50.24 -94.81 -28.73
N LEU A 14 -50.98 -95.69 -28.05
CA LEU A 14 -50.73 -97.12 -27.98
C LEU A 14 -51.95 -97.89 -28.52
N ILE A 15 -51.70 -98.81 -29.44
CA ILE A 15 -52.61 -99.91 -29.78
C ILE A 15 -52.07 -101.16 -29.10
N ASP A 16 -52.89 -101.84 -28.31
CA ASP A 16 -52.55 -103.13 -27.72
C ASP A 16 -53.83 -103.99 -27.67
N ASP A 17 -53.83 -105.12 -28.39
CA ASP A 17 -54.92 -106.10 -28.40
C ASP A 17 -54.56 -107.41 -27.66
N GLY A 18 -53.44 -107.42 -26.93
CA GLY A 18 -52.87 -108.59 -26.28
C GLY A 18 -52.11 -109.55 -27.21
N LYS A 19 -52.05 -109.26 -28.51
CA LYS A 19 -51.37 -110.06 -29.55
C LYS A 19 -50.33 -109.25 -30.31
N LEU A 20 -50.60 -107.95 -30.48
CA LEU A 20 -49.77 -106.98 -31.18
C LEU A 20 -49.81 -105.66 -30.40
N SER A 21 -48.64 -105.07 -30.15
CA SER A 21 -48.48 -103.79 -29.46
C SER A 21 -47.81 -102.79 -30.40
N ILE A 22 -48.48 -101.67 -30.73
CA ILE A 22 -47.93 -100.61 -31.60
C ILE A 22 -47.99 -99.27 -30.89
N THR A 23 -46.82 -98.66 -30.67
CA THR A 23 -46.66 -97.33 -30.09
C THR A 23 -46.33 -96.31 -31.18
N PHE A 24 -47.04 -95.18 -31.17
CA PHE A 24 -46.82 -94.04 -32.06
C PHE A 24 -46.36 -92.85 -31.24
N ASN A 25 -45.15 -92.35 -31.46
CA ASN A 25 -44.61 -91.17 -30.78
C ASN A 25 -44.61 -89.96 -31.74
N TYR A 26 -45.21 -88.84 -31.33
CA TYR A 26 -45.43 -87.64 -32.16
C TYR A 26 -45.42 -86.34 -31.32
N PRO A 27 -45.20 -85.16 -31.92
CA PRO A 27 -45.30 -83.87 -31.21
C PRO A 27 -46.77 -83.45 -30.99
N SER A 28 -47.04 -82.65 -29.95
CA SER A 28 -48.38 -82.06 -29.70
C SER A 28 -48.74 -80.86 -30.56
N GLU A 29 -47.73 -80.14 -31.08
CA GLU A 29 -47.92 -79.00 -31.97
C GLU A 29 -47.06 -79.16 -33.23
N VAL A 30 -47.61 -78.74 -34.37
CA VAL A 30 -46.91 -78.72 -35.66
C VAL A 30 -47.03 -77.32 -36.24
N LYS A 31 -45.90 -76.72 -36.59
CA LYS A 31 -45.86 -75.39 -37.21
C LYS A 31 -46.17 -75.48 -38.70
N ARG A 32 -46.93 -74.53 -39.24
CA ARG A 32 -47.13 -74.41 -40.69
C ARG A 32 -45.81 -74.05 -41.39
N GLY A 33 -45.54 -74.73 -42.50
CA GLY A 33 -44.28 -74.66 -43.21
C GLY A 33 -43.21 -75.63 -42.72
N THR A 34 -43.48 -76.50 -41.73
CA THR A 34 -42.50 -77.48 -41.23
C THR A 34 -42.93 -78.92 -41.45
N CYS A 35 -41.97 -79.83 -41.40
CA CYS A 35 -42.20 -81.26 -41.33
C CYS A 35 -41.98 -81.77 -39.90
N PHE A 36 -42.65 -82.85 -39.55
CA PHE A 36 -42.54 -83.53 -38.27
C PHE A 36 -42.43 -85.04 -38.48
N ASN A 37 -41.87 -85.72 -37.48
CA ASN A 37 -41.63 -87.14 -37.51
C ASN A 37 -42.59 -87.85 -36.54
N VAL A 38 -43.12 -88.99 -36.97
CA VAL A 38 -43.87 -89.95 -36.16
C VAL A 38 -43.04 -91.22 -36.08
N ARG A 39 -42.61 -91.61 -34.89
CA ARG A 39 -41.95 -92.91 -34.71
C ARG A 39 -43.00 -93.97 -34.45
N VAL A 40 -42.96 -95.05 -35.21
CA VAL A 40 -43.84 -96.21 -35.11
C VAL A 40 -43.03 -97.41 -34.63
N GLU A 41 -43.35 -97.90 -33.44
CA GLU A 41 -42.71 -99.05 -32.81
C GLU A 41 -43.74 -100.16 -32.66
N ALA A 42 -43.61 -101.23 -33.44
CA ALA A 42 -44.53 -102.38 -33.41
C ALA A 42 -43.83 -103.64 -32.89
N ASN A 43 -44.48 -104.37 -32.00
CA ASN A 43 -44.02 -105.60 -31.38
C ASN A 43 -45.12 -106.66 -31.43
N ALA A 44 -44.81 -107.84 -31.96
CA ALA A 44 -45.68 -109.00 -31.91
C ALA A 44 -45.53 -109.67 -30.53
N LEU A 45 -46.65 -109.91 -29.84
CA LEU A 45 -46.70 -110.59 -28.55
C LEU A 45 -46.96 -112.10 -28.72
N VAL A 46 -47.55 -112.49 -29.86
CA VAL A 46 -47.78 -113.87 -30.30
C VAL A 46 -47.21 -114.07 -31.71
N ALA A 47 -47.19 -115.32 -32.21
CA ALA A 47 -46.87 -115.55 -33.61
C ALA A 47 -48.02 -115.11 -34.51
N VAL A 48 -47.72 -114.31 -35.54
CA VAL A 48 -48.68 -113.80 -36.54
C VAL A 48 -48.12 -113.92 -37.95
N THR A 49 -49.00 -114.04 -38.92
CA THR A 49 -48.67 -114.09 -40.36
C THR A 49 -49.34 -112.93 -41.11
N ASP A 50 -48.81 -112.61 -42.29
CA ASP A 50 -49.32 -111.61 -43.23
C ASP A 50 -49.62 -110.23 -42.57
N LEU A 51 -48.84 -109.84 -41.56
CA LEU A 51 -49.01 -108.60 -40.82
C LEU A 51 -48.69 -107.40 -41.71
N ASN A 52 -49.71 -106.59 -41.93
CA ASN A 52 -49.69 -105.36 -42.69
C ASN A 52 -50.14 -104.20 -41.79
N VAL A 53 -49.30 -103.18 -41.64
CA VAL A 53 -49.62 -101.98 -40.86
C VAL A 53 -49.59 -100.79 -41.80
N THR A 54 -50.76 -100.25 -42.13
CA THR A 54 -50.91 -99.04 -42.94
C THR A 54 -51.15 -97.84 -42.03
N VAL A 55 -50.39 -96.77 -42.25
CA VAL A 55 -50.50 -95.50 -41.50
C VAL A 55 -50.89 -94.38 -42.46
N SER A 56 -51.95 -93.67 -42.12
CA SER A 56 -52.40 -92.44 -42.78
C SER A 56 -52.32 -91.29 -41.76
N ILE A 57 -51.66 -90.20 -42.12
CA ILE A 57 -51.57 -88.98 -41.31
C ILE A 57 -52.37 -87.90 -42.04
N GLU A 58 -53.46 -87.46 -41.43
CA GLU A 58 -54.43 -86.55 -42.03
C GLU A 58 -54.53 -85.24 -41.26
N LEU A 59 -54.34 -84.12 -41.94
CA LEU A 59 -54.69 -82.80 -41.39
C LEU A 59 -56.17 -82.51 -41.67
N ARG A 60 -56.93 -82.25 -40.60
CA ARG A 60 -58.34 -81.83 -40.69
C ARG A 60 -58.49 -80.37 -40.29
N SER A 61 -59.22 -79.63 -41.12
CA SER A 61 -59.62 -78.23 -40.85
C SER A 61 -61.08 -78.05 -41.27
N GLY A 62 -61.98 -78.02 -40.28
CA GLY A 62 -63.42 -78.04 -40.51
C GLY A 62 -63.84 -79.30 -41.31
N PRO A 63 -64.54 -79.16 -42.44
CA PRO A 63 -64.92 -80.29 -43.29
C PRO A 63 -63.77 -80.84 -44.15
N SER A 64 -62.69 -80.08 -44.35
CA SER A 64 -61.59 -80.46 -45.25
C SER A 64 -60.62 -81.44 -44.61
N VAL A 65 -60.17 -82.42 -45.41
CA VAL A 65 -59.17 -83.43 -45.04
C VAL A 65 -58.02 -83.37 -46.05
N TYR A 66 -56.79 -83.28 -45.54
CA TYR A 66 -55.56 -83.27 -46.33
C TYR A 66 -54.67 -84.43 -45.88
N VAL A 67 -54.41 -85.40 -46.75
CA VAL A 67 -53.51 -86.52 -46.45
C VAL A 67 -52.07 -86.01 -46.52
N LEU A 68 -51.38 -85.95 -45.38
CA LEU A 68 -49.99 -85.51 -45.27
C LEU A 68 -49.01 -86.66 -45.54
N PHE A 69 -49.41 -87.88 -45.20
CA PHE A 69 -48.71 -89.13 -45.47
C PHE A 69 -49.73 -90.26 -45.55
N SER A 70 -49.52 -91.24 -46.43
CA SER A 70 -50.21 -92.53 -46.39
C SER A 70 -49.30 -93.60 -46.95
N GLY A 71 -49.13 -94.71 -46.23
CA GLY A 71 -48.27 -95.81 -46.65
C GLY A 71 -48.20 -96.95 -45.63
N LYS A 72 -47.70 -98.10 -46.09
CA LYS A 72 -47.39 -99.24 -45.21
C LYS A 72 -46.08 -98.98 -44.46
N VAL A 73 -46.10 -99.19 -43.14
CA VAL A 73 -44.91 -99.17 -42.26
C VAL A 73 -44.45 -100.57 -41.86
N VAL A 74 -45.33 -101.56 -42.02
CA VAL A 74 -45.06 -103.00 -42.07
C VAL A 74 -45.82 -103.55 -43.27
N ASP A 75 -45.16 -104.35 -44.10
CA ASP A 75 -45.71 -104.95 -45.32
C ASP A 75 -45.35 -106.44 -45.30
N ASP A 76 -46.38 -107.29 -45.36
CA ASP A 76 -46.27 -108.76 -45.42
C ASP A 76 -45.31 -109.42 -44.39
N TRP A 77 -45.42 -109.03 -43.11
CA TRP A 77 -44.55 -109.58 -42.06
C TRP A 77 -45.13 -110.84 -41.43
N SER A 78 -44.31 -111.90 -41.33
CA SER A 78 -44.65 -113.14 -40.65
C SER A 78 -43.56 -113.51 -39.65
N GLY A 79 -43.91 -113.81 -38.40
CA GLY A 79 -42.92 -114.08 -37.35
C GLY A 79 -43.50 -114.46 -35.99
N GLY A 80 -42.61 -114.89 -35.09
CA GLY A 80 -42.91 -115.17 -33.68
C GLY A 80 -42.87 -113.91 -32.79
N PRO A 81 -43.10 -114.05 -31.48
CA PRO A 81 -43.07 -112.93 -30.54
C PRO A 81 -41.73 -112.16 -30.59
N GLY A 82 -41.78 -110.84 -30.75
CA GLY A 82 -40.61 -109.98 -30.88
C GLY A 82 -40.89 -108.64 -31.57
N PRO A 83 -39.85 -107.80 -31.76
CA PRO A 83 -39.98 -106.53 -32.46
C PRO A 83 -40.24 -106.76 -33.96
N VAL A 84 -41.26 -106.08 -34.47
CA VAL A 84 -41.67 -106.11 -35.89
C VAL A 84 -41.01 -104.96 -36.65
N THR A 85 -41.15 -103.73 -36.14
CA THR A 85 -40.54 -102.54 -36.76
C THR A 85 -40.29 -101.43 -35.75
N ASN A 86 -39.25 -100.63 -35.99
CA ASN A 86 -39.06 -99.32 -35.39
C ASN A 86 -38.76 -98.35 -36.54
N ASN A 87 -39.81 -97.71 -37.06
CA ASN A 87 -39.75 -96.93 -38.28
C ASN A 87 -40.11 -95.47 -38.00
N VAL A 88 -39.64 -94.54 -38.83
CA VAL A 88 -39.92 -93.11 -38.67
C VAL A 88 -40.60 -92.58 -39.92
N VAL A 89 -41.86 -92.20 -39.77
CA VAL A 89 -42.69 -91.61 -40.82
C VAL A 89 -42.56 -90.08 -40.75
N GLY A 90 -42.07 -89.46 -41.82
CA GLY A 90 -42.07 -88.01 -41.97
C GLY A 90 -43.38 -87.52 -42.61
N ALA A 91 -44.01 -86.51 -42.02
CA ALA A 91 -45.17 -85.82 -42.58
C ALA A 91 -44.92 -84.29 -42.61
N CYS A 92 -45.35 -83.62 -43.67
CA CYS A 92 -45.07 -82.20 -43.89
C CYS A 92 -46.35 -81.37 -43.96
N VAL A 93 -46.45 -80.34 -43.12
CA VAL A 93 -47.51 -79.33 -43.20
C VAL A 93 -46.94 -78.10 -43.91
N SER A 94 -47.08 -78.03 -45.23
CA SER A 94 -46.64 -76.85 -45.99
C SER A 94 -47.45 -75.60 -45.62
N SER A 95 -46.91 -74.41 -45.93
CA SER A 95 -47.56 -73.12 -45.65
C SER A 95 -48.90 -72.90 -46.37
N SER A 96 -49.23 -73.71 -47.37
CA SER A 96 -50.53 -73.68 -48.06
C SER A 96 -51.64 -74.44 -47.31
N HIS A 97 -51.28 -75.25 -46.30
CA HIS A 97 -52.27 -75.95 -45.49
C HIS A 97 -52.95 -75.01 -44.48
N PRO A 98 -54.24 -75.24 -44.14
CA PRO A 98 -54.92 -74.49 -43.09
C PRO A 98 -54.40 -74.86 -41.70
N VAL A 99 -54.67 -74.01 -40.70
CA VAL A 99 -54.57 -74.40 -39.28
C VAL A 99 -55.66 -75.44 -38.98
N GLY A 100 -55.38 -76.37 -38.06
CA GLY A 100 -56.25 -77.52 -37.87
C GLY A 100 -55.70 -78.52 -36.86
N ILE A 101 -56.12 -79.78 -36.99
CA ILE A 101 -55.68 -80.89 -36.13
C ILE A 101 -55.19 -82.04 -37.02
N VAL A 102 -54.00 -82.57 -36.72
CA VAL A 102 -53.47 -83.78 -37.31
C VAL A 102 -54.11 -84.99 -36.62
N ILE A 103 -54.63 -85.93 -37.41
CA ILE A 103 -55.18 -87.20 -36.97
C ILE A 103 -54.34 -88.33 -37.57
N LEU A 104 -53.92 -89.26 -36.72
CA LEU A 104 -53.37 -90.54 -37.12
C LEU A 104 -54.53 -91.48 -37.40
N ARG A 105 -54.55 -92.12 -38.57
CA ARG A 105 -55.35 -93.33 -38.80
C ARG A 105 -54.42 -94.49 -39.07
N THR A 106 -54.75 -95.63 -38.48
CA THR A 106 -54.06 -96.89 -38.72
C THR A 106 -55.06 -97.90 -39.23
N SER A 107 -54.69 -98.66 -40.25
CA SER A 107 -55.39 -99.86 -40.65
C SER A 107 -54.40 -101.01 -40.60
N ILE A 108 -54.66 -101.96 -39.71
CA ILE A 108 -53.77 -103.08 -39.41
C ILE A 108 -54.51 -104.36 -39.77
N GLU A 109 -53.89 -105.22 -40.56
CA GLU A 109 -54.44 -106.51 -40.94
C GLU A 109 -53.39 -107.59 -40.63
N TYR A 110 -53.78 -108.70 -40.02
CA TYR A 110 -52.90 -109.84 -39.77
C TYR A 110 -53.69 -111.13 -39.60
N ASP A 111 -53.05 -112.26 -39.89
CA ASP A 111 -53.62 -113.58 -39.74
C ASP A 111 -53.07 -114.27 -38.47
N LEU A 112 -53.97 -114.95 -37.74
CA LEU A 112 -53.66 -115.72 -36.55
C LEU A 112 -54.16 -117.16 -36.74
N GLY A 113 -53.31 -118.01 -37.32
CA GLY A 113 -53.67 -119.38 -37.70
C GLY A 113 -54.55 -119.37 -38.95
N SER A 114 -55.87 -119.44 -38.78
CA SER A 114 -56.85 -119.39 -39.87
C SER A 114 -57.76 -118.15 -39.83
N ASP A 115 -57.65 -117.33 -38.78
CA ASP A 115 -58.50 -116.17 -38.57
C ASP A 115 -57.76 -114.89 -39.01
N ARG A 116 -58.37 -114.10 -39.90
CA ARG A 116 -57.89 -112.76 -40.28
C ARG A 116 -58.48 -111.71 -39.36
N LEU A 117 -57.62 -110.93 -38.71
CA LEU A 117 -57.99 -109.83 -37.83
C LEU A 117 -57.69 -108.49 -38.48
N THR A 118 -58.57 -107.51 -38.23
CA THR A 118 -58.41 -106.13 -38.68
C THR A 118 -58.59 -105.16 -37.51
N LEU A 119 -57.68 -104.19 -37.37
CA LEU A 119 -57.70 -103.16 -36.32
C LEU A 119 -57.57 -101.77 -36.95
N ASP A 120 -58.72 -101.10 -37.12
CA ASP A 120 -58.77 -99.70 -37.52
C ASP A 120 -58.80 -98.79 -36.29
N ASN A 121 -57.85 -97.87 -36.17
CA ASN A 121 -57.79 -96.90 -35.07
C ASN A 121 -57.60 -95.47 -35.59
N SER A 122 -58.05 -94.50 -34.79
CA SER A 122 -57.98 -93.07 -35.14
C SER A 122 -57.62 -92.23 -33.91
N PHE A 123 -56.45 -91.59 -33.91
CA PHE A 123 -55.92 -90.81 -32.79
C PHE A 123 -55.75 -89.34 -33.15
N LEU A 124 -56.10 -88.44 -32.23
CA LEU A 124 -55.79 -87.01 -32.34
C LEU A 124 -54.32 -86.80 -31.95
N MET A 125 -53.49 -86.33 -32.89
CA MET A 125 -52.05 -86.19 -32.68
C MET A 125 -51.67 -84.79 -32.19
N ALA A 126 -51.87 -83.79 -33.04
CA ALA A 126 -51.21 -82.50 -32.93
C ALA A 126 -52.08 -81.34 -33.43
N SER A 127 -51.93 -80.15 -32.84
CA SER A 127 -52.53 -78.92 -33.35
C SER A 127 -51.60 -78.25 -34.38
N VAL A 128 -52.13 -77.92 -35.56
CA VAL A 128 -51.40 -77.16 -36.59
C VAL A 128 -51.60 -75.66 -36.40
N ARG A 129 -50.50 -74.90 -36.24
CA ARG A 129 -50.50 -73.46 -35.93
C ARG A 129 -49.41 -72.69 -36.67
N ASP A 130 -49.53 -71.37 -36.74
CA ASP A 130 -48.50 -70.48 -37.32
C ASP A 130 -47.31 -70.23 -36.38
N THR A 131 -47.61 -70.11 -35.10
CA THR A 131 -46.65 -69.91 -34.00
C THR A 131 -46.95 -70.97 -32.95
N THR A 132 -45.93 -71.70 -32.51
CA THR A 132 -46.08 -72.68 -31.42
C THR A 132 -46.16 -71.98 -30.07
N TYR A 133 -46.61 -72.69 -29.04
CA TYR A 133 -46.62 -72.17 -27.68
C TYR A 133 -45.20 -71.77 -27.21
N ASP A 134 -44.18 -72.56 -27.55
CA ASP A 134 -42.79 -72.29 -27.20
C ASP A 134 -42.24 -71.02 -27.87
N GLU A 135 -42.56 -70.79 -29.15
CA GLU A 135 -42.19 -69.55 -29.84
C GLU A 135 -42.89 -68.34 -29.22
N LEU A 136 -44.17 -68.46 -28.85
CA LEU A 136 -44.91 -67.39 -28.19
C LEU A 136 -44.38 -67.10 -26.77
N ALA A 137 -44.02 -68.14 -26.01
CA ALA A 137 -43.40 -68.00 -24.69
C ALA A 137 -42.01 -67.36 -24.77
N ALA A 138 -41.21 -67.73 -25.78
CA ALA A 138 -39.93 -67.10 -26.07
C ALA A 138 -40.11 -65.60 -26.39
N LEU A 139 -41.03 -65.24 -27.29
CA LEU A 139 -41.35 -63.84 -27.62
C LEU A 139 -41.83 -63.05 -26.39
N TYR A 140 -42.70 -63.64 -25.55
CA TYR A 140 -43.18 -63.01 -24.32
C TYR A 140 -42.04 -62.76 -23.31
N SER A 141 -41.15 -63.74 -23.12
CA SER A 141 -40.00 -63.59 -22.22
C SER A 141 -39.01 -62.53 -22.72
N ALA A 142 -38.77 -62.46 -24.03
CA ALA A 142 -37.95 -61.42 -24.65
C ALA A 142 -38.57 -60.02 -24.47
N ALA A 143 -39.88 -59.88 -24.69
CA ALA A 143 -40.61 -58.63 -24.46
C ALA A 143 -40.56 -58.17 -23.00
N GLN A 144 -40.71 -59.09 -22.03
CA GLN A 144 -40.58 -58.77 -20.60
C GLN A 144 -39.15 -58.35 -20.21
N SER A 145 -38.13 -58.98 -20.81
CA SER A 145 -36.74 -58.57 -20.65
C SER A 145 -36.51 -57.15 -21.15
N GLU A 146 -37.01 -56.81 -22.34
CA GLU A 146 -36.88 -55.48 -22.93
C GLU A 146 -37.64 -54.41 -22.14
N ILE A 147 -38.87 -54.70 -21.67
CA ILE A 147 -39.62 -53.82 -20.78
C ILE A 147 -38.83 -53.55 -19.48
N SER A 148 -38.18 -54.57 -18.93
CA SER A 148 -37.35 -54.44 -17.72
C SER A 148 -36.10 -53.57 -17.98
N ARG A 149 -35.44 -53.76 -19.13
CA ARG A 149 -34.31 -52.94 -19.58
C ARG A 149 -34.70 -51.47 -19.76
N LEU A 150 -35.81 -51.19 -20.43
CA LEU A 150 -36.33 -49.83 -20.65
C LEU A 150 -36.73 -49.16 -19.32
N ARG A 151 -37.33 -49.88 -18.38
CA ARG A 151 -37.62 -49.38 -17.03
C ARG A 151 -36.35 -49.02 -16.26
N ALA A 152 -35.30 -49.83 -16.35
CA ALA A 152 -34.01 -49.52 -15.73
C ALA A 152 -33.39 -48.24 -16.34
N ALA A 153 -33.38 -48.13 -17.66
CA ALA A 153 -32.87 -46.95 -18.37
C ALA A 153 -33.64 -45.66 -18.04
N MET A 154 -34.98 -45.72 -17.95
CA MET A 154 -35.80 -44.59 -17.46
C MET A 154 -35.44 -44.21 -16.01
N GLY A 155 -35.16 -45.19 -15.15
CA GLY A 155 -34.72 -44.95 -13.77
C GLY A 155 -33.36 -44.27 -13.70
N GLU A 156 -32.40 -44.65 -14.56
CA GLU A 156 -31.09 -43.99 -14.67
C GLU A 156 -31.21 -42.56 -15.19
N MET A 157 -31.97 -42.35 -16.26
CA MET A 157 -32.23 -41.02 -16.82
C MET A 157 -32.96 -40.10 -15.82
N GLY A 158 -33.86 -40.64 -14.99
CA GLY A 158 -34.47 -39.90 -13.88
C GLY A 158 -33.46 -39.42 -12.83
N ARG A 159 -32.54 -40.31 -12.40
CA ARG A 159 -31.46 -39.94 -11.47
C ARG A 159 -30.54 -38.86 -12.05
N GLU A 160 -30.25 -38.92 -13.34
CA GLU A 160 -29.41 -37.90 -13.99
C GLU A 160 -30.13 -36.55 -14.10
N ILE A 161 -31.43 -36.53 -14.39
CA ILE A 161 -32.25 -35.31 -14.33
C ILE A 161 -32.21 -34.68 -12.93
N ASP A 162 -32.36 -35.47 -11.87
CA ASP A 162 -32.33 -34.95 -10.50
C ASP A 162 -30.91 -34.50 -10.07
N ARG A 163 -29.86 -35.19 -10.54
CA ARG A 163 -28.46 -34.75 -10.40
C ARG A 163 -28.22 -33.39 -11.07
N LEU A 164 -28.64 -33.24 -12.32
CA LEU A 164 -28.49 -31.99 -13.08
C LEU A 164 -29.30 -30.85 -12.45
N ARG A 165 -30.51 -31.11 -11.95
CA ARG A 165 -31.31 -30.13 -11.19
C ARG A 165 -30.59 -29.65 -9.93
N ALA A 166 -29.99 -30.57 -9.17
CA ALA A 166 -29.21 -30.21 -7.99
C ALA A 166 -27.99 -29.34 -8.36
N GLN A 167 -27.27 -29.68 -9.44
CA GLN A 167 -26.14 -28.88 -9.94
C GLN A 167 -26.57 -27.49 -10.43
N VAL A 168 -27.72 -27.36 -11.11
CA VAL A 168 -28.26 -26.05 -11.52
C VAL A 168 -28.63 -25.20 -10.30
N SER A 169 -29.28 -25.81 -9.29
CA SER A 169 -29.64 -25.12 -8.04
C SER A 169 -28.40 -24.62 -7.27
N ASP A 170 -27.36 -25.46 -7.18
CA ASP A 170 -26.09 -25.09 -6.55
C ASP A 170 -25.38 -23.97 -7.33
N LEU A 171 -25.29 -24.08 -8.66
CA LEU A 171 -24.66 -23.05 -9.50
C LEU A 171 -25.41 -21.71 -9.44
N MET A 172 -26.76 -21.73 -9.35
CA MET A 172 -27.55 -20.52 -9.12
C MET A 172 -27.25 -19.87 -7.76
N SER A 173 -27.08 -20.68 -6.71
CA SER A 173 -26.66 -20.20 -5.38
C SER A 173 -25.26 -19.55 -5.44
N GLN A 174 -24.29 -20.21 -6.09
CA GLN A 174 -22.95 -19.67 -6.29
C GLN A 174 -22.96 -18.34 -7.07
N VAL A 175 -23.78 -18.24 -8.12
CA VAL A 175 -23.95 -17.00 -8.89
C VAL A 175 -24.52 -15.87 -8.02
N SER A 176 -25.51 -16.15 -7.17
CA SER A 176 -26.04 -15.16 -6.22
C SER A 176 -24.95 -14.65 -5.27
N VAL A 177 -24.21 -15.55 -4.63
CA VAL A 177 -23.14 -15.21 -3.68
C VAL A 177 -22.01 -14.41 -4.36
N LEU A 178 -21.66 -14.75 -5.60
CA LEU A 178 -20.67 -14.01 -6.38
C LEU A 178 -21.18 -12.62 -6.78
N SER A 179 -22.46 -12.48 -7.11
CA SER A 179 -23.10 -11.20 -7.41
C SER A 179 -23.10 -10.27 -6.19
N ASP A 180 -23.51 -10.78 -5.03
CA ASP A 180 -23.51 -10.03 -3.76
C ASP A 180 -22.09 -9.59 -3.38
N ARG A 181 -21.10 -10.46 -3.58
CA ARG A 181 -19.68 -10.15 -3.33
C ARG A 181 -19.14 -9.11 -4.31
N LEU A 182 -19.56 -9.12 -5.57
CA LEU A 182 -19.17 -8.12 -6.56
C LEU A 182 -19.72 -6.75 -6.17
N GLU A 183 -20.99 -6.66 -5.78
CA GLU A 183 -21.60 -5.40 -5.35
C GLU A 183 -20.96 -4.87 -4.05
N GLN A 184 -20.66 -5.74 -3.07
CA GLN A 184 -19.88 -5.35 -1.88
C GLN A 184 -18.48 -4.81 -2.22
N MET A 185 -17.79 -5.40 -3.20
CA MET A 185 -16.49 -4.92 -3.65
C MET A 185 -16.60 -3.59 -4.40
N ARG A 186 -17.68 -3.37 -5.15
CA ARG A 186 -17.99 -2.11 -5.81
C ARG A 186 -18.22 -0.98 -4.79
N THR A 187 -19.08 -1.21 -3.79
CA THR A 187 -19.31 -0.23 -2.72
C THR A 187 -18.02 0.14 -2.00
N ARG A 188 -17.18 -0.85 -1.65
CA ARG A 188 -15.86 -0.61 -1.04
C ARG A 188 -14.90 0.16 -1.95
N TYR A 189 -14.96 -0.05 -3.27
CA TYR A 189 -14.17 0.70 -4.23
C TYR A 189 -14.62 2.17 -4.28
N ASP A 190 -15.93 2.41 -4.33
CA ASP A 190 -16.49 3.78 -4.35
C ASP A 190 -16.21 4.52 -3.03
N GLU A 191 -16.31 3.84 -1.88
CA GLU A 191 -15.88 4.34 -0.56
C GLU A 191 -14.38 4.72 -0.55
N LEU A 192 -13.52 3.82 -1.03
CA LEU A 192 -12.07 4.06 -1.07
C LEU A 192 -11.69 5.19 -2.04
N GLN A 193 -12.37 5.29 -3.18
CA GLN A 193 -12.19 6.37 -4.15
C GLN A 193 -12.62 7.73 -3.56
N SER A 194 -13.72 7.75 -2.80
CA SER A 194 -14.16 8.94 -2.06
C SER A 194 -13.14 9.34 -0.99
N ALA A 195 -12.65 8.39 -0.18
CA ALA A 195 -11.63 8.63 0.83
C ALA A 195 -10.30 9.13 0.21
N TYR A 196 -9.89 8.58 -0.93
CA TYR A 196 -8.73 9.04 -1.69
C TYR A 196 -8.89 10.50 -2.15
N ASN A 197 -10.04 10.84 -2.73
CA ASN A 197 -10.34 12.21 -3.17
C ASN A 197 -10.34 13.20 -2.00
N ALA A 198 -10.90 12.81 -0.84
CA ALA A 198 -10.89 13.61 0.37
C ALA A 198 -9.46 13.84 0.91
N LEU A 199 -8.63 12.79 0.93
CA LEU A 199 -7.23 12.88 1.34
C LEU A 199 -6.40 13.76 0.39
N LEU A 200 -6.64 13.67 -0.92
CA LEU A 200 -6.02 14.53 -1.93
C LEU A 200 -6.41 16.01 -1.74
N ALA A 201 -7.65 16.30 -1.36
CA ALA A 201 -8.09 17.65 -1.03
C ALA A 201 -7.43 18.18 0.24
N GLN A 202 -7.33 17.36 1.30
CA GLN A 202 -6.60 17.71 2.53
C GLN A 202 -5.12 17.97 2.27
N PHE A 203 -4.48 17.15 1.43
CA PHE A 203 -3.08 17.35 1.04
C PHE A 203 -2.86 18.71 0.35
N ARG A 204 -3.76 19.10 -0.55
CA ARG A 204 -3.70 20.41 -1.22
C ARG A 204 -3.91 21.58 -0.25
N ASP A 205 -4.89 21.51 0.65
CA ASP A 205 -5.07 22.55 1.69
C ASP A 205 -3.85 22.66 2.61
N LEU A 206 -3.25 21.53 3.00
CA LEU A 206 -2.02 21.52 3.80
C LEU A 206 -0.83 22.12 3.04
N GLN A 207 -0.70 21.84 1.74
CA GLN A 207 0.32 22.43 0.87
C GLN A 207 0.15 23.96 0.76
N ASP A 208 -1.09 24.45 0.56
CA ASP A 208 -1.37 25.89 0.52
C ASP A 208 -1.14 26.58 1.88
N ARG A 209 -1.45 25.91 3.00
CA ARG A 209 -1.09 26.39 4.35
C ARG A 209 0.42 26.47 4.54
N TYR A 210 1.17 25.45 4.10
CA TYR A 210 2.62 25.44 4.19
C TYR A 210 3.25 26.60 3.39
N VAL A 211 2.79 26.84 2.16
CA VAL A 211 3.25 27.98 1.34
C VAL A 211 2.95 29.32 2.01
N ARG A 212 1.75 29.49 2.60
CA ARG A 212 1.41 30.71 3.35
C ARG A 212 2.30 30.90 4.58
N LEU A 213 2.52 29.86 5.37
CA LEU A 213 3.37 29.91 6.57
C LEU A 213 4.84 30.23 6.21
N GLN A 214 5.34 29.70 5.09
CA GLN A 214 6.67 30.02 4.57
C GLN A 214 6.79 31.51 4.20
N GLN A 215 5.79 32.08 3.53
CA GLN A 215 5.75 33.51 3.19
C GLN A 215 5.66 34.41 4.44
N GLU A 216 4.88 34.01 5.44
CA GLU A 216 4.81 34.69 6.75
C GLU A 216 6.16 34.64 7.48
N HIS A 217 6.85 33.51 7.46
CA HIS A 217 8.19 33.36 8.05
C HIS A 217 9.22 34.27 7.35
N GLU A 218 9.25 34.30 6.02
CA GLU A 218 10.11 35.18 5.23
C GLU A 218 9.81 36.67 5.45
N ARG A 219 8.54 37.03 5.69
CA ARG A 219 8.15 38.39 6.07
C ARG A 219 8.67 38.72 7.48
N LEU A 220 8.39 37.87 8.46
CA LEU A 220 8.78 38.08 9.86
C LEU A 220 10.32 38.14 10.01
N SER A 221 11.06 37.35 9.24
CA SER A 221 12.53 37.39 9.18
C SER A 221 13.05 38.76 8.67
N ARG A 222 12.43 39.32 7.63
CA ARG A 222 12.74 40.67 7.13
C ARG A 222 12.37 41.77 8.14
N ASP A 223 11.21 41.66 8.77
CA ASP A 223 10.75 42.61 9.80
C ASP A 223 11.69 42.58 11.02
N TYR A 224 12.17 41.40 11.42
CA TYR A 224 13.18 41.23 12.48
C TYR A 224 14.52 41.86 12.12
N ALA A 225 15.05 41.61 10.92
CA ALA A 225 16.30 42.22 10.45
C ALA A 225 16.21 43.76 10.40
N ALA A 226 15.06 44.29 9.95
CA ALA A 226 14.81 45.73 9.94
C ALA A 226 14.72 46.33 11.37
N LEU A 227 14.15 45.58 12.34
CA LEU A 227 14.12 45.99 13.73
C LEU A 227 15.51 46.01 14.36
N GLN A 228 16.34 45.00 14.08
CA GLN A 228 17.73 44.91 14.55
C GLN A 228 18.59 46.05 13.98
N ALA A 229 18.39 46.44 12.72
CA ALA A 229 19.04 47.61 12.14
C ALA A 229 18.65 48.91 12.88
N ARG A 230 17.35 49.12 13.13
CA ARG A 230 16.86 50.28 13.90
C ARG A 230 17.39 50.31 15.34
N GLU A 231 17.53 49.17 15.99
CA GLU A 231 18.13 49.08 17.33
C GLU A 231 19.61 49.52 17.30
N SER A 232 20.37 49.11 16.27
CA SER A 232 21.75 49.55 16.05
C SER A 232 21.84 51.05 15.80
N ASP A 233 20.99 51.60 14.92
CA ASP A 233 20.94 53.03 14.62
C ASP A 233 20.61 53.85 15.86
N LEU A 234 19.64 53.41 16.67
CA LEU A 234 19.22 54.08 17.89
C LEU A 234 20.31 54.02 18.98
N ARG A 235 21.04 52.90 19.10
CA ARG A 235 22.25 52.82 19.95
C ARG A 235 23.32 53.81 19.49
N GLY A 236 23.55 53.92 18.18
CA GLY A 236 24.49 54.88 17.59
C GLY A 236 24.10 56.33 17.92
N ALA A 237 22.83 56.68 17.72
CA ALA A 237 22.30 58.01 18.05
C ALA A 237 22.41 58.32 19.55
N TYR A 238 22.09 57.36 20.43
CA TYR A 238 22.24 57.51 21.87
C TYR A 238 23.70 57.76 22.29
N ALA A 239 24.65 57.00 21.70
CA ALA A 239 26.07 57.20 21.96
C ALA A 239 26.60 58.55 21.40
N GLY A 240 26.01 59.07 20.33
CA GLY A 240 26.25 60.42 19.82
C GLY A 240 25.78 61.49 20.81
N LEU A 241 24.51 61.42 21.21
CA LEU A 241 23.90 62.37 22.16
C LEU A 241 24.62 62.38 23.52
N GLN A 242 25.11 61.23 24.00
CA GLN A 242 25.92 61.14 25.20
C GLN A 242 27.23 61.94 25.08
N LYS A 243 27.91 61.87 23.94
CA LYS A 243 29.14 62.66 23.68
C LYS A 243 28.85 64.16 23.60
N GLU A 244 27.75 64.55 22.96
CA GLU A 244 27.31 65.96 22.91
C GLU A 244 27.02 66.51 24.31
N LEU A 245 26.34 65.71 25.15
CA LEU A 245 26.02 66.07 26.53
C LEU A 245 27.28 66.22 27.39
N ASP A 246 28.27 65.34 27.23
CA ASP A 246 29.55 65.43 27.96
C ASP A 246 30.43 66.58 27.43
N ALA A 247 30.38 66.90 26.13
CA ALA A 247 31.01 68.10 25.57
C ALA A 247 30.37 69.38 26.13
N LEU A 248 29.04 69.47 26.12
CA LEU A 248 28.29 70.62 26.64
C LEU A 248 28.52 70.83 28.15
N ARG A 249 28.66 69.75 28.93
CA ARG A 249 29.10 69.82 30.34
C ARG A 249 30.48 70.44 30.49
N SER A 250 31.41 70.09 29.60
CA SER A 250 32.78 70.65 29.61
C SER A 250 32.78 72.13 29.26
N GLU A 251 32.03 72.53 28.22
CA GLU A 251 31.83 73.94 27.84
C GLU A 251 31.17 74.74 28.97
N TYR A 252 30.14 74.18 29.62
CA TYR A 252 29.49 74.82 30.76
C TYR A 252 30.46 75.03 31.94
N ALA A 253 31.27 74.03 32.27
CA ALA A 253 32.27 74.15 33.33
C ALA A 253 33.35 75.21 33.00
N GLU A 254 33.76 75.31 31.74
CA GLU A 254 34.69 76.34 31.26
C GLU A 254 34.06 77.74 31.27
N LEU A 255 32.79 77.87 30.85
CA LEU A 255 32.04 79.12 30.95
C LEU A 255 31.87 79.57 32.41
N GLN A 256 31.63 78.63 33.33
CA GLN A 256 31.51 78.90 34.76
C GLN A 256 32.85 79.39 35.36
N LYS A 257 33.99 78.83 34.95
CA LYS A 257 35.32 79.35 35.31
C LYS A 257 35.54 80.77 34.78
N ARG A 258 35.20 81.03 33.51
CA ARG A 258 35.33 82.37 32.91
C ARG A 258 34.46 83.39 33.62
N HIS A 259 33.22 83.04 33.95
CA HIS A 259 32.32 83.88 34.73
C HIS A 259 32.88 84.18 36.14
N ALA A 260 33.42 83.18 36.84
CA ALA A 260 34.09 83.39 38.13
C ALA A 260 35.32 84.32 38.02
N ALA A 261 36.14 84.16 36.97
CA ALA A 261 37.27 85.04 36.70
C ALA A 261 36.83 86.47 36.34
N LEU A 262 35.74 86.62 35.58
CA LEU A 262 35.18 87.93 35.22
C LEU A 262 34.62 88.66 36.45
N ASN A 263 33.97 87.94 37.36
CA ASN A 263 33.51 88.47 38.64
C ASN A 263 34.68 88.90 39.53
N ALA A 264 35.74 88.09 39.65
CA ALA A 264 36.93 88.46 40.39
C ALA A 264 37.62 89.72 39.81
N LEU A 265 37.62 89.87 38.49
CA LEU A 265 38.11 91.08 37.81
C LEU A 265 37.18 92.29 38.02
N HIS A 266 35.86 92.08 38.05
CA HIS A 266 34.90 93.12 38.40
C HIS A 266 35.10 93.62 39.84
N ASP A 267 35.28 92.71 40.80
CA ASP A 267 35.56 93.03 42.21
C ASP A 267 36.90 93.76 42.38
N ASP A 268 37.93 93.40 41.60
CA ASP A 268 39.22 94.10 41.57
C ASP A 268 39.08 95.52 41.01
N LEU A 269 38.41 95.70 39.86
CA LEU A 269 38.14 97.02 39.30
C LEU A 269 37.29 97.87 40.26
N ARG A 270 36.31 97.27 40.93
CA ARG A 270 35.49 97.95 41.93
C ARG A 270 36.33 98.46 43.11
N LYS A 271 37.21 97.62 43.67
CA LYS A 271 38.13 98.03 44.74
C LYS A 271 39.05 99.17 44.29
N ARG A 272 39.66 99.07 43.11
CA ARG A 272 40.49 100.14 42.53
C ARG A 272 39.69 101.43 42.30
N PHE A 273 38.41 101.33 41.95
CA PHE A 273 37.54 102.51 41.80
C PHE A 273 37.22 103.13 43.17
N GLU A 274 36.94 102.31 44.19
CA GLU A 274 36.74 102.77 45.58
C GLU A 274 38.02 103.43 46.15
N GLU A 275 39.20 102.86 45.88
CA GLU A 275 40.53 103.42 46.20
C GLU A 275 40.84 104.73 45.43
N LEU A 276 40.55 104.77 44.13
CA LEU A 276 40.76 105.97 43.32
C LEU A 276 39.80 107.09 43.77
N ASN A 277 38.57 106.75 44.14
CA ASN A 277 37.59 107.69 44.66
C ASN A 277 37.98 108.21 46.06
N SER A 278 38.52 107.37 46.95
CA SER A 278 39.04 107.85 48.24
C SER A 278 40.25 108.76 48.06
N ALA A 279 41.21 108.39 47.20
CA ALA A 279 42.35 109.24 46.84
C ALA A 279 41.92 110.56 46.19
N TYR A 280 40.87 110.56 45.35
CA TYR A 280 40.28 111.77 44.79
C TYR A 280 39.63 112.66 45.86
N GLN A 281 38.86 112.08 46.80
CA GLN A 281 38.27 112.82 47.92
C GLN A 281 39.36 113.42 48.82
N ASP A 282 40.46 112.70 49.07
CA ASP A 282 41.59 113.22 49.84
C ASP A 282 42.37 114.29 49.07
N ALA A 283 42.53 114.18 47.75
CA ALA A 283 43.08 115.24 46.91
C ALA A 283 42.18 116.50 46.92
N VAL A 284 40.85 116.35 46.88
CA VAL A 284 39.90 117.47 47.01
C VAL A 284 40.00 118.11 48.40
N ARG A 285 40.13 117.32 49.47
CA ARG A 285 40.39 117.82 50.84
C ARG A 285 41.72 118.58 50.92
N GLN A 286 42.78 118.07 50.30
CA GLN A 286 44.09 118.75 50.22
C GLN A 286 44.02 120.05 49.41
N ILE A 287 43.29 120.08 48.30
CA ILE A 287 43.05 121.32 47.54
C ILE A 287 42.28 122.31 48.41
N GLY A 288 41.25 121.86 49.14
CA GLY A 288 40.48 122.70 50.08
C GLY A 288 41.31 123.25 51.25
N SER A 289 42.22 122.45 51.81
CA SER A 289 43.13 122.91 52.88
C SER A 289 44.23 123.83 52.34
N LEU A 290 44.76 123.58 51.15
CA LEU A 290 45.70 124.47 50.46
C LEU A 290 45.05 125.78 50.05
N SER A 291 43.79 125.79 49.58
CA SER A 291 43.07 127.03 49.31
C SER A 291 42.81 127.81 50.59
N GLY A 292 42.44 127.14 51.69
CA GLY A 292 42.31 127.78 53.00
C GLY A 292 43.64 128.37 53.51
N ALA A 293 44.75 127.65 53.32
CA ALA A 293 46.10 128.13 53.67
C ALA A 293 46.58 129.29 52.78
N LEU A 294 46.19 129.30 51.49
CA LEU A 294 46.45 130.42 50.59
C LEU A 294 45.61 131.65 50.94
N GLU A 295 44.35 131.46 51.35
CA GLU A 295 43.47 132.53 51.80
C GLU A 295 43.96 133.14 53.13
N GLU A 296 44.39 132.29 54.07
CA GLU A 296 45.05 132.71 55.31
C GLU A 296 46.37 133.44 55.06
N ARG A 297 47.20 132.96 54.12
CA ARG A 297 48.42 133.68 53.73
C ARG A 297 48.12 134.99 52.98
N GLY A 298 46.98 135.06 52.28
CA GLY A 298 46.42 136.28 51.70
C GLY A 298 46.08 137.30 52.78
N ARG A 299 45.37 136.88 53.84
CA ARG A 299 45.09 137.71 55.03
C ARG A 299 46.38 138.17 55.72
N GLN A 300 47.38 137.29 55.86
CA GLN A 300 48.68 137.67 56.43
C GLN A 300 49.41 138.73 55.57
N MET A 301 49.34 138.62 54.24
CA MET A 301 49.85 139.65 53.30
C MET A 301 49.08 140.96 53.42
N GLU A 302 47.75 140.91 53.55
CA GLU A 302 46.90 142.10 53.74
C GLU A 302 47.26 142.84 55.05
N VAL A 303 47.43 142.10 56.15
CA VAL A 303 47.90 142.64 57.45
C VAL A 303 49.30 143.24 57.35
N LEU A 304 50.25 142.57 56.67
CA LEU A 304 51.60 143.09 56.43
C LEU A 304 51.60 144.36 55.56
N THR A 305 50.72 144.41 54.57
CA THR A 305 50.56 145.58 53.69
C THR A 305 50.01 146.77 54.50
N ALA A 306 49.03 146.54 55.38
CA ALA A 306 48.51 147.56 56.29
C ALA A 306 49.57 148.05 57.31
N MET A 307 50.48 147.19 57.78
CA MET A 307 51.61 147.62 58.60
C MET A 307 52.62 148.47 57.81
N LEU A 308 52.90 148.12 56.55
CA LEU A 308 53.81 148.87 55.69
C LEU A 308 53.28 150.28 55.38
N ASP A 309 51.97 150.40 55.12
CA ASP A 309 51.31 151.67 54.81
C ASP A 309 51.28 152.63 56.02
N ASN A 310 51.14 152.09 57.24
CA ASN A 310 51.27 152.87 58.49
C ASN A 310 52.72 153.34 58.73
N ALA A 311 53.73 152.51 58.42
CA ALA A 311 55.14 152.86 58.63
C ALA A 311 55.65 153.96 57.67
N LEU A 312 55.03 154.11 56.50
CA LEU A 312 55.43 155.09 55.48
C LEU A 312 54.89 156.51 55.71
N ARG A 313 54.06 156.74 56.73
CA ARG A 313 53.36 158.03 56.94
C ARG A 313 54.07 159.03 57.84
N GLU A 314 55.14 158.64 58.56
CA GLU A 314 55.72 159.44 59.64
C GLU A 314 57.15 159.98 59.44
N ARG A 315 57.81 159.74 58.29
CA ARG A 315 59.20 160.24 58.12
C ARG A 315 59.60 160.58 56.69
N ASN A 316 59.87 161.86 56.45
CA ASN A 316 60.52 162.40 55.25
C ASN A 316 61.82 163.14 55.61
N VAL A 317 62.65 163.39 54.59
CA VAL A 317 63.90 164.21 54.60
C VAL A 317 65.16 163.51 55.19
N PHE A 318 65.84 162.71 54.36
CA PHE A 318 67.13 163.09 53.72
C PHE A 318 67.63 161.97 52.77
N SER A 319 68.42 162.35 51.75
CA SER A 319 68.86 161.48 50.64
C SER A 319 70.29 160.93 50.82
N ASN A 320 70.60 159.75 50.25
CA ASN A 320 71.58 159.54 49.16
C ASN A 320 72.28 158.15 49.10
N ILE A 321 72.10 157.47 47.96
CA ILE A 321 73.15 156.89 47.07
C ILE A 321 73.99 155.65 47.52
N VAL A 322 74.50 154.90 46.52
CA VAL A 322 75.33 153.66 46.52
C VAL A 322 74.51 152.38 46.73
N ILE A 323 74.29 151.45 45.78
CA ILE A 323 74.98 150.96 44.55
C ILE A 323 76.23 150.10 44.79
N ALA A 324 76.01 148.78 45.00
CA ALA A 324 76.82 147.63 44.57
C ALA A 324 76.05 146.35 44.99
N GLN A 325 75.24 145.69 44.17
CA GLN A 325 75.54 144.81 43.02
C GLN A 325 76.44 143.59 43.30
N ALA A 326 75.78 142.41 43.23
CA ALA A 326 76.30 141.12 42.74
C ALA A 326 77.37 140.39 43.61
N LEU A 327 77.56 139.07 43.56
CA LEU A 327 77.05 138.00 42.69
C LEU A 327 76.61 136.77 43.52
N GLY A 328 75.68 135.97 42.98
CA GLY A 328 75.29 134.69 43.57
C GLY A 328 74.25 133.91 42.75
N LEU A 329 74.26 134.08 41.42
CA LEU A 329 73.38 133.32 40.51
C LEU A 329 73.98 131.96 40.17
N GLY A 330 73.12 130.95 40.16
CA GLY A 330 73.40 129.58 39.75
C GLY A 330 72.45 128.67 40.51
N GLY A 331 71.33 128.20 39.97
CA GLY A 331 70.91 128.07 38.57
C GLY A 331 70.00 126.84 38.57
N LEU A 332 68.75 126.99 38.12
CA LEU A 332 68.23 126.29 36.94
C LEU A 332 68.83 124.88 36.72
N GLY A 333 68.06 123.81 36.60
CA GLY A 333 66.66 123.75 36.19
C GLY A 333 66.49 122.52 35.28
N ALA A 334 65.29 121.96 35.27
CA ALA A 334 64.89 120.72 34.59
C ALA A 334 65.56 120.41 33.22
N LEU A 335 65.82 119.12 32.95
CA LEU A 335 65.01 118.32 32.01
C LEU A 335 65.54 116.88 31.78
N TYR A 336 64.64 115.91 31.91
CA TYR A 336 64.26 114.88 30.92
C TYR A 336 65.34 114.16 30.05
N MET A 337 65.44 112.83 30.23
CA MET A 337 65.67 111.79 29.20
C MET A 337 65.44 110.41 29.91
N ILE A 338 64.64 109.42 29.46
CA ILE A 338 64.66 108.63 28.20
C ILE A 338 66.10 108.14 27.90
N GLU A 339 66.45 106.86 28.08
CA GLU A 339 66.08 105.80 27.13
C GLU A 339 66.22 104.33 27.67
N ARG A 340 65.84 103.39 26.79
CA ARG A 340 65.88 101.91 26.87
C ARG A 340 67.22 101.26 27.26
N ARG A 341 67.10 99.94 27.54
CA ARG A 341 68.07 98.84 27.25
C ARG A 341 69.27 98.77 28.24
N ARG A 342 69.78 97.60 28.69
CA ARG A 342 70.19 96.38 27.93
C ARG A 342 70.65 95.23 28.88
N LEU A 343 70.46 93.97 28.45
CA LEU A 343 71.38 92.80 28.56
C LEU A 343 71.75 92.26 29.99
N ARG A 344 72.24 91.03 30.19
CA ARG A 344 72.75 89.89 29.35
C ARG A 344 72.48 88.58 30.17
N ARG A 345 71.92 87.48 29.62
CA ARG A 345 72.56 86.29 28.97
C ARG A 345 73.63 85.55 29.82
N PRO A 346 73.98 84.27 29.57
CA PRO A 346 73.51 83.28 28.55
C PRO A 346 73.01 81.95 29.21
N GLY A 347 72.77 80.82 28.54
CA GLY A 347 72.91 80.40 27.13
C GLY A 347 71.97 79.23 26.79
N SER A 348 71.59 79.05 25.52
CA SER A 348 72.19 78.11 24.53
C SER A 348 71.77 76.65 24.75
N SER A 349 71.29 75.90 23.76
CA SER A 349 71.46 75.97 22.28
C SER A 349 70.20 75.46 21.55
N GLN A 350 69.75 76.09 20.45
CA GLN A 350 69.85 75.61 19.04
C GLN A 350 69.34 74.17 18.77
N ALA A 351 68.64 73.86 17.67
CA ALA A 351 67.92 74.69 16.67
C ALA A 351 66.99 73.77 15.84
N ALA A 352 65.86 74.31 15.35
CA ALA A 352 65.07 73.75 14.24
C ALA A 352 65.79 74.05 12.89
N PRO A 353 65.38 73.53 11.70
CA PRO A 353 64.12 72.85 11.30
C PRO A 353 64.35 71.48 10.60
N GLY A 354 63.37 70.73 10.09
CA GLY A 354 61.90 70.81 10.11
C GLY A 354 61.28 69.96 8.98
N VAL A 355 59.94 69.89 8.94
CA VAL A 355 59.08 69.34 7.87
C VAL A 355 58.90 67.81 7.78
N GLU A 356 57.61 67.45 7.76
CA GLU A 356 56.93 66.22 7.29
C GLU A 356 57.06 64.87 8.02
N ALA A 357 55.90 64.21 8.00
CA ALA A 357 55.55 62.88 8.49
C ALA A 357 55.33 61.95 7.24
N PRO A 358 54.89 60.67 7.32
CA PRO A 358 54.36 59.96 8.50
C PRO A 358 54.76 58.47 8.63
N GLU A 359 54.06 57.79 9.55
CA GLU A 359 53.85 56.33 9.69
C GLU A 359 54.99 55.39 10.13
N GLY A 360 54.63 54.46 11.04
CA GLY A 360 55.14 53.07 10.97
C GLY A 360 56.01 52.51 12.11
N GLY A 361 55.37 52.05 13.20
CA GLY A 361 55.69 50.76 13.85
C GLY A 361 56.97 50.57 14.70
N SER A 362 56.78 50.32 16.00
CA SER A 362 57.66 49.53 16.89
C SER A 362 57.02 48.14 17.12
N GLY A 363 57.71 46.99 17.20
CA GLY A 363 58.89 46.64 18.03
C GLY A 363 58.40 46.20 19.42
N ALA A 364 57.98 44.95 19.71
CA ALA A 364 58.71 43.66 19.80
C ALA A 364 59.75 43.60 20.96
N PRO A 365 60.07 42.42 21.58
CA PRO A 365 59.46 41.06 21.61
C PRO A 365 58.85 40.79 23.04
N PRO A 366 58.79 39.59 23.70
CA PRO A 366 59.08 38.17 23.36
C PRO A 366 58.01 37.13 23.84
N THR A 367 58.45 35.91 24.18
CA THR A 367 57.72 34.65 24.57
C THR A 367 57.88 34.29 26.07
N PRO A 368 57.26 33.23 26.67
CA PRO A 368 56.35 32.16 26.16
C PRO A 368 55.08 31.79 27.01
N SER A 369 54.09 31.09 26.40
CA SER A 369 53.03 30.23 27.03
C SER A 369 52.04 30.85 28.05
N PRO A 370 50.91 30.21 28.49
CA PRO A 370 50.16 29.03 28.00
C PRO A 370 48.64 29.32 27.72
N GLU A 371 47.84 28.25 27.57
CA GLU A 371 46.37 28.12 27.76
C GLU A 371 45.34 28.97 26.95
N LEU A 372 44.51 28.25 26.19
CA LEU A 372 43.06 28.48 26.15
C LEU A 372 42.37 27.13 26.41
N ALA A 373 41.45 27.09 27.37
CA ALA A 373 40.74 25.87 27.76
C ALA A 373 39.23 26.06 27.71
N ASN A 374 38.55 25.04 27.17
CA ASN A 374 37.17 24.62 27.50
C ASN A 374 36.03 25.62 27.13
N ILE A 375 34.78 25.17 26.91
CA ILE A 375 34.03 24.12 27.61
C ILE A 375 33.25 23.21 26.64
N GLY A 376 33.32 21.88 26.87
CA GLY A 376 32.41 20.86 26.32
C GLY A 376 31.16 20.71 27.21
N PRO A 377 30.70 19.49 27.62
CA PRO A 377 31.07 18.14 27.21
C PRO A 377 29.80 17.41 26.63
N ASP A 378 29.60 16.09 26.53
CA ASP A 378 30.29 14.94 27.14
C ASP A 378 30.17 13.62 26.32
N GLU A 379 30.96 12.66 26.77
CA GLU A 379 31.18 11.24 26.42
C GLU A 379 30.04 10.41 25.75
N ASN A 380 30.28 9.50 24.77
CA ASN A 380 31.28 8.42 24.52
C ASN A 380 30.72 7.01 24.84
N ARG A 381 30.58 6.14 23.81
CA ARG A 381 30.56 4.67 23.96
C ARG A 381 30.84 3.94 22.66
N GLN A 382 31.71 2.94 22.74
CA GLN A 382 32.05 2.02 21.66
C GLN A 382 30.91 1.03 21.38
N ASP A 383 30.65 0.71 20.12
CA ASP A 383 30.42 -0.69 19.73
C ASP A 383 30.84 -0.94 18.26
N ASN A 384 30.97 -2.22 17.93
CA ASN A 384 31.61 -2.78 16.77
C ASN A 384 30.72 -2.80 15.52
N GLY A 385 31.36 -3.04 14.36
CA GLY A 385 30.73 -3.86 13.33
C GLY A 385 30.34 -3.17 12.02
N ASN A 386 31.30 -3.11 11.11
CA ASN A 386 31.09 -3.32 9.67
C ASN A 386 30.14 -2.32 8.96
N GLY A 387 30.65 -1.11 8.70
CA GLY A 387 30.04 -0.15 7.78
C GLY A 387 29.91 -0.71 6.36
N GLY A 388 28.84 -0.32 5.67
CA GLY A 388 28.45 -0.92 4.39
C GLY A 388 29.42 -0.64 3.24
N MET A 389 29.97 -1.71 2.66
CA MET A 389 30.45 -1.74 1.27
C MET A 389 29.79 -2.93 0.56
N VAL A 390 29.04 -2.64 -0.52
CA VAL A 390 28.54 -3.69 -1.42
C VAL A 390 29.72 -4.18 -2.26
N GLN A 391 30.29 -5.31 -1.85
CA GLN A 391 31.47 -5.87 -2.49
C GLN A 391 31.10 -6.57 -3.82
N ARG A 392 32.04 -6.57 -4.78
CA ARG A 392 31.80 -6.89 -6.20
C ARG A 392 31.14 -8.26 -6.39
N VAL A 393 30.19 -8.31 -7.33
CA VAL A 393 29.52 -9.52 -7.81
C VAL A 393 30.55 -10.55 -8.28
N ILE A 394 30.65 -11.68 -7.57
CA ILE A 394 31.40 -12.85 -8.00
C ILE A 394 30.48 -13.72 -8.84
N SER A 395 30.95 -14.16 -10.00
CA SER A 395 30.21 -14.98 -10.96
C SER A 395 29.53 -16.20 -10.31
N GLY A 396 28.20 -16.31 -10.44
CA GLY A 396 27.46 -17.56 -10.23
C GLY A 396 26.36 -17.56 -9.17
N ARG A 397 25.15 -17.10 -9.53
CA ARG A 397 23.85 -17.48 -8.93
C ARG A 397 23.66 -17.30 -7.41
N ARG A 398 24.48 -16.50 -6.72
CA ARG A 398 24.29 -16.17 -5.30
C ARG A 398 24.38 -14.66 -5.10
N ILE A 399 23.45 -14.11 -4.33
CA ILE A 399 23.45 -12.72 -3.91
C ILE A 399 23.42 -12.65 -2.39
N THR A 400 24.07 -11.63 -1.83
CA THR A 400 24.10 -11.40 -0.38
C THR A 400 23.16 -10.24 -0.06
N ILE A 401 22.03 -10.54 0.56
CA ILE A 401 21.07 -9.55 1.07
C ILE A 401 21.38 -9.30 2.55
N PRO A 402 21.46 -8.04 3.02
CA PRO A 402 21.59 -7.77 4.45
C PRO A 402 20.44 -8.38 5.25
N LYS A 403 20.74 -9.07 6.36
CA LYS A 403 19.75 -9.83 7.16
C LYS A 403 18.48 -9.03 7.49
N LYS A 404 18.65 -7.76 7.90
CA LYS A 404 17.54 -6.83 8.23
C LYS A 404 16.61 -6.52 7.06
N VAL A 405 17.10 -6.59 5.81
CA VAL A 405 16.30 -6.42 4.58
C VAL A 405 15.64 -7.74 4.18
N ALA A 406 16.32 -8.87 4.37
CA ALA A 406 15.74 -10.19 4.13
C ALA A 406 14.55 -10.49 5.06
N GLU A 407 14.66 -10.13 6.35
CA GLU A 407 13.58 -10.24 7.33
C GLU A 407 12.36 -9.37 6.96
N LEU A 408 12.56 -8.11 6.56
CA LEU A 408 11.48 -7.22 6.11
C LEU A 408 10.76 -7.70 4.84
N LEU A 409 11.44 -8.47 3.98
CA LEU A 409 10.88 -9.02 2.75
C LEU A 409 10.42 -10.49 2.87
N GLY A 410 10.56 -11.10 4.05
CA GLY A 410 10.21 -12.51 4.30
C GLY A 410 11.00 -13.52 3.45
N ILE A 411 12.26 -13.21 3.13
CA ILE A 411 13.15 -14.02 2.27
C ILE A 411 14.08 -14.86 3.13
N GLU A 412 14.08 -16.19 2.95
CA GLU A 412 14.99 -17.11 3.62
C GLU A 412 16.17 -17.54 2.73
N VAL A 413 17.21 -18.09 3.35
CA VAL A 413 18.41 -18.57 2.65
C VAL A 413 18.06 -19.77 1.76
N GLY A 414 18.03 -19.53 0.45
CA GLY A 414 17.71 -20.54 -0.56
C GLY A 414 16.40 -20.29 -1.33
N ASP A 415 15.64 -19.25 -0.97
CA ASP A 415 14.45 -18.87 -1.72
C ASP A 415 14.80 -18.29 -3.11
N PRO A 416 13.97 -18.56 -4.14
CA PRO A 416 14.09 -17.89 -5.42
C PRO A 416 13.68 -16.42 -5.29
N VAL A 417 14.54 -15.54 -5.78
CA VAL A 417 14.35 -14.08 -5.73
C VAL A 417 14.58 -13.46 -7.10
N GLU A 418 13.74 -12.48 -7.41
CA GLU A 418 13.84 -11.65 -8.61
C GLU A 418 14.54 -10.34 -8.25
N LEU A 419 15.35 -9.85 -9.19
CA LEU A 419 16.09 -8.60 -9.07
C LEU A 419 15.72 -7.66 -10.21
N GLY A 420 15.54 -6.39 -9.90
CA GLY A 420 15.45 -5.33 -10.89
C GLY A 420 16.09 -4.05 -10.39
N VAL A 421 16.32 -3.13 -11.32
CA VAL A 421 16.96 -1.82 -11.06
C VAL A 421 15.97 -0.72 -11.38
N VAL A 422 15.81 0.24 -10.47
CA VAL A 422 14.95 1.42 -10.62
C VAL A 422 15.74 2.64 -10.18
N GLY A 423 16.17 3.45 -11.15
CA GLY A 423 17.17 4.50 -10.91
C GLY A 423 18.48 3.90 -10.38
N ASP A 424 19.03 4.47 -9.31
CA ASP A 424 20.26 3.99 -8.66
C ASP A 424 20.00 2.90 -7.59
N ALA A 425 18.75 2.42 -7.44
CA ALA A 425 18.38 1.41 -6.46
C ALA A 425 18.11 0.04 -7.08
N ILE A 426 18.58 -1.03 -6.41
CA ILE A 426 18.23 -2.42 -6.72
C ILE A 426 17.06 -2.84 -5.81
N PHE A 427 15.98 -3.34 -6.40
CA PHE A 427 14.91 -4.00 -5.64
C PHE A 427 15.05 -5.52 -5.68
N VAL A 428 14.60 -6.18 -4.61
CA VAL A 428 14.55 -7.63 -4.49
C VAL A 428 13.10 -8.05 -4.22
N ARG A 429 12.58 -9.02 -4.96
CA ARG A 429 11.23 -9.57 -4.77
C ARG A 429 11.29 -11.09 -4.58
N LYS A 430 10.62 -11.61 -3.55
CA LYS A 430 10.46 -13.06 -3.35
C LYS A 430 9.56 -13.63 -4.45
N LEU A 431 10.00 -14.71 -5.10
CA LEU A 431 9.16 -15.50 -6.00
C LEU A 431 8.46 -16.59 -5.19
N ALA A 432 7.17 -16.78 -5.40
CA ALA A 432 6.45 -17.93 -4.86
C ALA A 432 7.03 -19.23 -5.45
N ARG A 433 7.19 -20.28 -4.63
CA ARG A 433 7.60 -21.59 -5.15
C ARG A 433 6.44 -22.16 -5.96
N ARG A 434 6.74 -22.79 -7.11
CA ARG A 434 5.75 -23.64 -7.81
C ARG A 434 5.42 -24.84 -6.92
N GLY A 435 4.38 -24.69 -6.11
CA GLY A 435 3.97 -25.67 -5.10
C GLY A 435 2.97 -25.11 -4.09
N ASP A 436 3.05 -23.81 -3.77
CA ASP A 436 2.18 -23.16 -2.79
C ASP A 436 0.81 -22.77 -3.41
N GLY A 437 0.03 -23.80 -3.79
CA GLY A 437 -1.42 -23.66 -3.90
C GLY A 437 -2.06 -23.65 -2.50
N PRO A 438 -3.26 -23.10 -2.32
CA PRO A 438 -3.97 -23.16 -1.04
C PRO A 438 -4.21 -24.63 -0.64
N PRO A 439 -4.14 -24.97 0.66
CA PRO A 439 -4.32 -26.35 1.12
C PRO A 439 -5.73 -26.86 0.77
N PRO A 440 -5.88 -28.17 0.49
CA PRO A 440 -7.19 -28.76 0.26
C PRO A 440 -8.04 -28.64 1.53
N SER A 441 -9.28 -28.19 1.37
CA SER A 441 -10.27 -28.15 2.46
C SER A 441 -10.58 -29.56 2.95
N GLU A 442 -10.42 -29.81 4.25
CA GLU A 442 -10.85 -31.07 4.88
C GLU A 442 -12.38 -31.24 4.75
N PRO A 443 -12.87 -32.46 4.44
CA PRO A 443 -14.29 -32.73 4.39
C PRO A 443 -14.84 -32.96 5.81
N ASP A 444 -15.56 -31.96 6.31
CA ASP A 444 -16.21 -32.01 7.62
C ASP A 444 -17.43 -32.97 7.60
N GLY A 445 -17.49 -33.90 8.56
CA GLY A 445 -18.74 -34.59 8.91
C GLY A 445 -18.61 -36.01 9.47
N PRO A 446 -19.64 -36.52 10.20
CA PRO A 446 -20.73 -35.80 10.85
C PRO A 446 -20.76 -36.00 12.39
N SER A 447 -21.38 -35.06 13.10
CA SER A 447 -21.59 -35.14 14.55
C SER A 447 -22.36 -36.39 14.97
N ARG A 448 -21.78 -37.22 15.84
CA ARG A 448 -22.54 -38.22 16.60
C ARG A 448 -23.30 -37.55 17.74
N ARG A 449 -24.64 -37.67 17.71
CA ARG A 449 -25.47 -37.58 18.91
C ARG A 449 -25.56 -38.96 19.56
N SER A 450 -25.18 -39.04 20.84
CA SER A 450 -25.79 -39.90 21.87
C SER A 450 -25.13 -39.57 23.21
#